data_AF-A0A7S0R6D3-F1
#
_entry.id   AF-A0A7S0R6D3-F1
#
_cell.length_a   1.000
_cell.length_b   1.000
_cell.length_c   1.000
_cell.angle_alpha   90.00
_cell.angle_beta   90.00
_cell.angle_gamma   90.00
#
_symmetry.space_group_name_H-M   'P 1'
#
loop_
_entity.id
_entity.type
_entity.pdbx_description
1 polymer ?
#
loop_
_entity_poly.entity_id
_entity_poly.type
_entity_poly.pdbx_seq_one_letter_code
_entity_poly.pdbx_strand_id
1 'polypeptide(L)'
;MESVVCAPSRVIVGSASVKSVPVSRIARGKMAVLPAGPVSLRSSFHTGLGFAKQPTQRCATSRARVLVVRAAKGKKQESVYSKTVNLPATKFDMRANAIIKEPAMQKFWAEKKIYERLAEENPNEPFVLHDGPPYANGDLHIGHALNKILKDFINRYHMLQGRKVRYVPGWDCHGLPIELKVLQGMKDEERKALTPIKLRQKAAKFAQKTVNSQSTQFQRYGIWGEWEDPYMTLLPAYEAAQIAVFGKMFLNGHIYRGKKPVHWSPSSRTALAEAELEYPEGHTSRSIYVAMPVTKVADQAPEEVKALAGELALAIWTTTPWTMPANAAVAVNSDLDYAVVEVAEPKAGARKYLVVAKDLVESLQEKVGSALKVVVEAKGSAFEGSVYTHPLVGRESPVVAGGDYITTESGTGLVHTAPGHGQEDYQTGLKYGLPLYSPVDDEGNFTAEAGEAFVGKNVLGDGNTAVVEALAESGALLLEEEYAHKYPYDWRTKKPTIFRATAQWFA
;
A
#
# COMPACT_ATOMS: atom_id res chain seq x y z
N MET A 1 -31.78 49.03 23.54
CA MET A 1 -31.68 48.04 24.63
C MET A 1 -31.33 46.72 23.99
N GLU A 2 -30.11 46.65 23.47
CA GLU A 2 -28.97 45.99 24.12
C GLU A 2 -29.08 44.46 24.04
N SER A 3 -28.36 43.99 23.03
CA SER A 3 -27.83 42.65 22.82
C SER A 3 -27.05 42.13 24.02
N VAL A 4 -27.32 40.89 24.44
CA VAL A 4 -26.36 40.09 25.22
C VAL A 4 -25.96 38.90 24.38
N VAL A 5 -24.79 39.03 23.76
CA VAL A 5 -24.06 37.98 23.07
C VAL A 5 -23.19 37.29 24.12
N CYS A 6 -23.47 36.03 24.43
CA CYS A 6 -22.57 35.19 25.23
C CYS A 6 -21.49 34.61 24.33
N ALA A 7 -20.25 35.07 24.52
CA ALA A 7 -19.05 34.53 23.90
C ALA A 7 -18.69 33.15 24.48
N PRO A 8 -18.18 32.20 23.68
CA PRO A 8 -17.63 30.95 24.20
C PRO A 8 -16.19 31.16 24.72
N SER A 9 -15.95 30.65 25.92
CA SER A 9 -14.68 30.66 26.62
C SER A 9 -13.57 29.99 25.80
N ARG A 10 -12.49 30.74 25.52
CA ARG A 10 -11.24 30.22 24.96
C ARG A 10 -10.57 29.29 25.98
N VAL A 11 -10.44 28.01 25.65
CA VAL A 11 -9.52 27.09 26.33
C VAL A 11 -8.11 27.37 25.80
N ILE A 12 -7.25 27.91 26.66
CA ILE A 12 -5.82 28.08 26.39
C ILE A 12 -5.16 26.70 26.52
N VAL A 13 -4.75 26.11 25.40
CA VAL A 13 -3.90 24.91 25.40
C VAL A 13 -2.46 25.36 25.62
N GLY A 14 -1.99 25.25 26.86
CA GLY A 14 -0.58 25.48 27.21
C GLY A 14 0.30 24.35 26.66
N SER A 15 1.22 24.69 25.77
CA SER A 15 2.27 23.82 25.27
C SER A 15 3.32 23.55 26.36
N ALA A 16 3.30 22.35 26.97
CA ALA A 16 4.38 21.91 27.85
C ALA A 16 5.49 21.24 27.01
N SER A 17 6.58 21.98 26.81
CA SER A 17 7.83 21.51 26.23
C SER A 17 8.55 20.60 27.24
N VAL A 18 8.81 19.34 26.87
CA VAL A 18 9.62 18.40 27.67
C VAL A 18 11.08 18.78 27.50
N LYS A 19 11.64 19.52 28.48
CA LYS A 19 13.08 19.75 28.60
C LYS A 19 13.75 18.54 29.26
N SER A 20 14.74 18.00 28.58
CA SER A 20 15.72 17.03 29.08
C SER A 20 16.47 17.57 30.29
N VAL A 21 16.51 16.81 31.39
CA VAL A 21 17.32 17.10 32.57
C VAL A 21 18.61 16.25 32.52
N PRO A 22 19.81 16.83 32.70
CA PRO A 22 21.06 16.08 32.77
C PRO A 22 21.31 15.59 34.19
N VAL A 23 21.75 14.34 34.35
CA VAL A 23 22.17 13.81 35.66
C VAL A 23 23.69 13.72 35.70
N SER A 24 24.31 14.65 36.42
CA SER A 24 25.71 14.59 36.85
C SER A 24 25.83 13.94 38.23
N ARG A 25 26.73 12.95 38.31
CA ARG A 25 27.50 12.40 39.46
C ARG A 25 27.09 12.79 40.89
N ILE A 26 26.94 11.78 41.77
CA ILE A 26 27.60 11.71 43.10
C ILE A 26 27.68 10.25 43.63
N ALA A 27 28.85 9.96 44.19
CA ALA A 27 29.27 8.99 45.23
C ALA A 27 29.14 7.46 45.07
N ARG A 28 30.29 6.83 45.36
CA ARG A 28 30.65 5.41 45.37
C ARG A 28 30.15 4.71 46.63
N GLY A 29 29.64 3.48 46.48
CA GLY A 29 29.54 2.46 47.52
C GLY A 29 29.80 1.08 46.90
N LYS A 30 30.82 0.36 47.41
CA LYS A 30 31.32 -0.92 46.87
C LYS A 30 30.33 -2.08 47.12
N MET A 31 30.13 -2.95 46.13
CA MET A 31 30.02 -4.41 46.32
C MET A 31 30.38 -5.15 45.03
N ALA A 32 31.20 -6.19 45.15
CA ALA A 32 31.76 -6.97 44.04
C ALA A 32 30.86 -8.16 43.67
N VAL A 33 30.67 -8.41 42.37
CA VAL A 33 30.20 -9.70 41.83
C VAL A 33 30.87 -9.96 40.46
N LEU A 34 31.35 -11.19 40.27
CA LEU A 34 32.14 -11.75 39.16
C LEU A 34 31.38 -11.89 37.82
N PRO A 35 32.08 -12.02 36.67
CA PRO A 35 31.46 -12.00 35.34
C PRO A 35 31.08 -13.39 34.82
N ALA A 36 29.98 -13.46 34.05
CA ALA A 36 29.60 -14.61 33.23
C ALA A 36 29.71 -14.24 31.74
N GLY A 37 30.46 -15.04 30.97
CA GLY A 37 30.61 -14.93 29.52
C GLY A 37 29.58 -15.77 28.72
N PRO A 38 29.46 -15.56 27.40
CA PRO A 38 28.32 -16.00 26.61
C PRO A 38 28.51 -17.41 26.01
N VAL A 39 27.41 -18.14 25.80
CA VAL A 39 27.38 -19.39 25.03
C VAL A 39 26.34 -19.28 23.92
N SER A 40 26.82 -19.46 22.67
CA SER A 40 26.03 -19.65 21.46
C SER A 40 25.99 -21.15 21.14
N LEU A 41 24.85 -21.68 20.71
CA LEU A 41 24.75 -23.03 20.14
C LEU A 41 23.83 -23.04 18.90
N ARG A 42 24.44 -23.30 17.74
CA ARG A 42 23.81 -23.88 16.54
C ARG A 42 23.72 -25.40 16.71
N SER A 43 22.74 -26.05 16.09
CA SER A 43 22.67 -27.52 16.00
C SER A 43 22.38 -27.99 14.58
N SER A 44 23.18 -28.94 14.09
CA SER A 44 22.90 -29.76 12.90
C SER A 44 23.30 -31.22 13.14
N PHE A 45 22.28 -32.10 13.05
CA PHE A 45 22.18 -33.44 12.41
C PHE A 45 23.23 -34.59 12.57
N HIS A 46 22.68 -35.76 13.01
CA HIS A 46 22.87 -37.17 12.53
C HIS A 46 24.17 -37.95 12.90
N THR A 47 24.30 -39.29 13.06
CA THR A 47 23.50 -40.55 13.03
C THR A 47 24.44 -41.71 13.51
N GLY A 48 23.93 -42.87 14.00
CA GLY A 48 24.63 -44.19 13.84
C GLY A 48 24.85 -45.13 15.04
N LEU A 49 24.56 -46.43 14.83
CA LEU A 49 24.56 -47.68 15.66
C LEU A 49 25.93 -48.06 16.32
N GLY A 50 26.15 -49.03 17.24
CA GLY A 50 25.52 -50.31 17.65
C GLY A 50 26.33 -51.05 18.78
N PHE A 51 26.01 -52.33 19.06
CA PHE A 51 26.07 -53.13 20.31
C PHE A 51 27.41 -53.68 20.94
N ALA A 52 27.46 -53.65 22.29
CA ALA A 52 27.83 -54.63 23.36
C ALA A 52 29.03 -55.64 23.33
N LYS A 53 29.86 -55.64 24.40
CA LYS A 53 30.16 -56.77 25.37
C LYS A 53 31.06 -56.31 26.56
N GLN A 54 30.71 -56.74 27.79
CA GLN A 54 31.38 -56.54 29.11
C GLN A 54 32.51 -57.60 29.36
N PRO A 55 33.30 -57.60 30.48
CA PRO A 55 33.29 -56.76 31.70
C PRO A 55 34.68 -56.25 32.19
N THR A 56 34.71 -55.16 32.98
CA THR A 56 35.68 -54.98 34.09
C THR A 56 35.05 -54.09 35.18
N GLN A 57 35.38 -54.39 36.44
CA GLN A 57 34.70 -53.92 37.65
C GLN A 57 35.53 -52.84 38.39
N ARG A 58 34.78 -51.89 39.01
CA ARG A 58 35.10 -50.91 40.08
C ARG A 58 35.58 -49.54 39.55
N CYS A 59 35.07 -48.38 39.99
CA CYS A 59 34.46 -48.00 41.26
C CYS A 59 33.41 -46.87 41.06
N ALA A 60 32.61 -46.63 42.09
CA ALA A 60 31.31 -45.98 42.11
C ALA A 60 31.25 -44.46 41.84
N THR A 61 30.19 -44.02 41.15
CA THR A 61 29.35 -42.86 41.53
C THR A 61 27.91 -43.13 41.08
N SER A 62 27.03 -43.31 42.05
CA SER A 62 25.63 -43.69 41.85
C SER A 62 24.79 -42.50 41.38
N ARG A 63 24.10 -42.67 40.25
CA ARG A 63 22.97 -41.83 39.85
C ARG A 63 21.84 -42.02 40.87
N ALA A 64 21.49 -40.95 41.57
CA ALA A 64 20.29 -40.92 42.39
C ALA A 64 19.04 -41.01 41.49
N ARG A 65 18.35 -42.15 41.56
CA ARG A 65 16.95 -42.24 41.14
C ARG A 65 16.12 -41.43 42.13
N VAL A 66 15.46 -40.37 41.66
CA VAL A 66 14.39 -39.72 42.43
C VAL A 66 13.22 -40.69 42.47
N LEU A 67 13.15 -41.46 43.54
CA LEU A 67 11.98 -42.22 43.92
C LEU A 67 10.90 -41.21 44.33
N VAL A 68 9.83 -41.10 43.54
CA VAL A 68 8.60 -40.43 44.01
C VAL A 68 8.02 -41.33 45.09
N VAL A 69 8.41 -41.10 46.34
CA VAL A 69 7.75 -41.66 47.50
C VAL A 69 6.36 -41.04 47.53
N ARG A 70 5.32 -41.83 47.21
CA ARG A 70 3.96 -41.51 47.62
C ARG A 70 3.98 -41.46 49.15
N ALA A 71 4.06 -40.25 49.70
CA ALA A 71 3.85 -40.03 51.11
C ALA A 71 2.46 -40.57 51.46
N ALA A 72 2.42 -41.59 52.32
CA ALA A 72 1.19 -42.05 52.93
C ALA A 72 0.49 -40.82 53.57
N LYS A 73 -0.81 -40.67 53.33
CA LYS A 73 -1.64 -39.66 54.00
C LYS A 73 -1.60 -39.89 55.51
N GLY A 74 -0.66 -39.25 56.20
CA GLY A 74 -0.75 -39.06 57.64
C GLY A 74 -2.02 -38.27 57.94
N LYS A 75 -2.85 -38.75 58.86
CA LYS A 75 -3.96 -37.96 59.41
C LYS A 75 -3.35 -36.68 59.98
N LYS A 76 -3.59 -35.53 59.31
CA LYS A 76 -3.31 -34.21 59.88
C LYS A 76 -4.10 -34.11 61.19
N GLN A 77 -3.41 -34.09 62.33
CA GLN A 77 -4.02 -33.61 63.57
C GLN A 77 -4.40 -32.14 63.32
N GLU A 78 -5.69 -31.85 63.34
CA GLU A 78 -6.17 -30.46 63.32
C GLU A 78 -5.61 -29.75 64.55
N SER A 79 -4.79 -28.73 64.33
CA SER A 79 -4.30 -27.85 65.40
C SER A 79 -5.50 -27.29 66.17
N VAL A 80 -5.44 -27.31 67.50
CA VAL A 80 -6.48 -26.76 68.40
C VAL A 80 -6.76 -25.28 68.08
N TYR A 81 -5.79 -24.57 67.50
CA TYR A 81 -5.89 -23.17 67.09
C TYR A 81 -6.44 -22.96 65.68
N SER A 82 -6.64 -24.02 64.87
CA SER A 82 -7.17 -23.87 63.49
C SER A 82 -8.57 -23.26 63.47
N LYS A 83 -9.37 -23.52 64.50
CA LYS A 83 -10.73 -22.99 64.69
C LYS A 83 -10.74 -21.60 65.33
N THR A 84 -9.61 -21.12 65.86
CA THR A 84 -9.48 -19.78 66.46
C THR A 84 -8.97 -18.74 65.47
N VAL A 85 -8.67 -19.14 64.22
CA VAL A 85 -8.18 -18.26 63.16
C VAL A 85 -9.26 -18.08 62.10
N ASN A 86 -9.63 -16.83 61.82
CA ASN A 86 -10.59 -16.49 60.76
C ASN A 86 -9.91 -16.56 59.38
N LEU A 87 -9.86 -17.77 58.81
CA LEU A 87 -9.35 -17.98 57.46
C LEU A 87 -10.36 -17.49 56.41
N PRO A 88 -9.90 -16.90 55.29
CA PRO A 88 -10.77 -16.59 54.17
C PRO A 88 -11.46 -17.84 53.63
N ALA A 89 -12.78 -17.86 53.65
CA ALA A 89 -13.60 -18.93 53.06
C ALA A 89 -14.35 -18.38 51.84
N THR A 90 -14.18 -19.01 50.69
CA THR A 90 -14.85 -18.61 49.45
C THR A 90 -15.26 -19.82 48.63
N LYS A 91 -16.40 -19.70 47.93
CA LYS A 91 -16.83 -20.64 46.89
C LYS A 91 -16.17 -20.34 45.53
N PHE A 92 -15.37 -19.28 45.45
CA PHE A 92 -14.65 -18.90 44.24
C PHE A 92 -13.48 -19.87 44.00
N ASP A 93 -13.54 -20.59 42.88
CA ASP A 93 -12.46 -21.52 42.51
C ASP A 93 -11.14 -20.80 42.27
N MET A 94 -10.04 -21.37 42.75
CA MET A 94 -8.70 -20.85 42.45
C MET A 94 -8.31 -20.96 40.96
N ARG A 95 -8.94 -21.86 40.20
CA ARG A 95 -8.71 -22.01 38.75
C ARG A 95 -9.79 -21.27 37.98
N ALA A 96 -9.38 -20.51 36.97
CA ALA A 96 -10.30 -19.73 36.14
C ALA A 96 -11.33 -20.61 35.41
N ASN A 97 -10.92 -21.75 34.83
CA ASN A 97 -11.78 -22.63 34.02
C ASN A 97 -12.59 -21.85 32.96
N ALA A 98 -11.94 -20.87 32.32
CA ALA A 98 -12.55 -19.86 31.46
C ALA A 98 -13.35 -20.46 30.29
N ILE A 99 -12.88 -21.58 29.71
CA ILE A 99 -13.56 -22.32 28.62
C ILE A 99 -15.01 -22.68 29.00
N ILE A 100 -15.28 -22.98 30.26
CA ILE A 100 -16.62 -23.34 30.77
C ILE A 100 -17.33 -22.12 31.37
N LYS A 101 -16.62 -21.28 32.13
CA LYS A 101 -17.24 -20.14 32.85
C LYS A 101 -17.66 -19.01 31.93
N GLU A 102 -16.89 -18.70 30.88
CA GLU A 102 -17.23 -17.59 29.98
C GLU A 102 -18.53 -17.84 29.20
N PRO A 103 -18.75 -19.01 28.55
CA PRO A 103 -20.04 -19.27 27.89
C PRO A 103 -21.22 -19.25 28.86
N ALA A 104 -21.04 -19.75 30.09
CA ALA A 104 -22.08 -19.68 31.13
C ALA A 104 -22.41 -18.22 31.50
N MET A 105 -21.40 -17.36 31.60
CA MET A 105 -21.56 -15.93 31.87
C MET A 105 -22.23 -15.19 30.71
N GLN A 106 -21.85 -15.48 29.47
CA GLN A 106 -22.48 -14.95 28.26
C GLN A 106 -23.96 -15.34 28.18
N LYS A 107 -24.27 -16.61 28.46
CA LYS A 107 -25.66 -17.09 28.54
C LYS A 107 -26.46 -16.36 29.62
N PHE A 108 -25.88 -16.16 30.80
CA PHE A 108 -26.50 -15.37 31.87
C PHE A 108 -26.80 -13.92 31.42
N TRP A 109 -25.87 -13.26 30.73
CA TRP A 109 -26.09 -11.91 30.21
C TRP A 109 -27.24 -11.84 29.22
N ALA A 110 -27.32 -12.81 28.29
CA ALA A 110 -28.38 -12.89 27.28
C ALA A 110 -29.75 -13.19 27.89
N GLU A 111 -29.84 -14.19 28.78
CA GLU A 111 -31.11 -14.54 29.46
C GLU A 111 -31.67 -13.39 30.30
N LYS A 112 -30.78 -12.60 30.91
CA LYS A 112 -31.13 -11.43 31.72
C LYS A 112 -31.22 -10.13 30.92
N LYS A 113 -31.04 -10.20 29.59
CA LYS A 113 -31.05 -9.04 28.68
C LYS A 113 -30.30 -7.84 29.25
N ILE A 114 -29.07 -8.08 29.73
CA ILE A 114 -28.31 -7.08 30.50
C ILE A 114 -27.89 -5.94 29.58
N TYR A 115 -27.42 -6.26 28.38
CA TYR A 115 -26.98 -5.26 27.41
C TYR A 115 -28.14 -4.36 27.01
N GLU A 116 -29.29 -4.95 26.65
CA GLU A 116 -30.49 -4.27 26.18
C GLU A 116 -31.04 -3.34 27.25
N ARG A 117 -31.19 -3.83 28.49
CA ARG A 117 -31.62 -2.97 29.61
C ARG A 117 -30.68 -1.79 29.83
N LEU A 118 -29.38 -2.02 29.87
CA LEU A 118 -28.42 -0.93 30.07
C LEU A 118 -28.38 0.04 28.88
N ALA A 119 -28.63 -0.44 27.66
CA ALA A 119 -28.71 0.41 26.47
C ALA A 119 -29.95 1.32 26.50
N GLU A 120 -31.07 0.86 27.08
CA GLU A 120 -32.35 1.59 27.11
C GLU A 120 -32.56 2.44 28.38
N GLU A 121 -32.27 1.84 29.55
CA GLU A 121 -32.66 2.34 30.87
C GLU A 121 -31.61 3.26 31.51
N ASN A 122 -30.37 3.27 31.00
CA ASN A 122 -29.32 4.12 31.54
C ASN A 122 -29.73 5.61 31.56
N PRO A 123 -29.50 6.37 32.64
CA PRO A 123 -30.12 7.68 32.84
C PRO A 123 -29.52 8.80 31.96
N ASN A 124 -28.28 8.65 31.50
CA ASN A 124 -27.54 9.71 30.82
C ASN A 124 -27.66 9.63 29.29
N GLU A 125 -27.23 10.71 28.65
CA GLU A 125 -27.26 10.89 27.19
C GLU A 125 -26.63 9.73 26.41
N PRO A 126 -27.17 9.39 25.23
CA PRO A 126 -26.61 8.36 24.36
C PRO A 126 -25.14 8.58 24.03
N PHE A 127 -24.41 7.49 23.92
CA PHE A 127 -23.07 7.43 23.34
C PHE A 127 -23.10 6.46 22.17
N VAL A 128 -22.72 6.97 21.00
CA VAL A 128 -22.71 6.20 19.75
C VAL A 128 -21.27 6.04 19.31
N LEU A 129 -20.80 4.79 19.29
CA LEU A 129 -19.56 4.39 18.65
C LEU A 129 -19.93 3.65 17.37
N HIS A 130 -19.64 4.26 16.22
CA HIS A 130 -19.90 3.63 14.94
C HIS A 130 -18.85 2.54 14.67
N ASP A 131 -19.33 1.33 14.39
CA ASP A 131 -18.46 0.21 14.07
C ASP A 131 -18.00 0.32 12.61
N GLY A 132 -16.69 0.35 12.37
CA GLY A 132 -16.15 0.12 11.02
C GLY A 132 -16.40 -1.35 10.60
N PRO A 133 -17.05 -1.60 9.45
CA PRO A 133 -17.51 -2.94 9.10
C PRO A 133 -16.34 -3.82 8.63
N PRO A 134 -16.06 -4.99 9.26
CA PRO A 134 -15.14 -5.97 8.70
C PRO A 134 -15.63 -6.54 7.36
N TYR A 135 -14.69 -6.92 6.50
CA TYR A 135 -14.98 -7.65 5.27
C TYR A 135 -15.49 -9.07 5.56
N ALA A 136 -16.60 -9.44 4.93
CA ALA A 136 -17.22 -10.77 5.03
C ALA A 136 -16.53 -11.82 4.14
N ASN A 137 -15.20 -11.94 4.23
CA ASN A 137 -14.38 -12.76 3.31
C ASN A 137 -13.62 -13.95 3.94
N GLY A 138 -13.66 -14.14 5.27
CA GLY A 138 -12.96 -15.24 5.95
C GLY A 138 -13.10 -15.23 7.48
N ASP A 139 -12.32 -16.08 8.14
CA ASP A 139 -12.30 -16.19 9.60
C ASP A 139 -11.59 -15.02 10.28
N LEU A 140 -11.87 -14.82 11.57
CA LEU A 140 -11.28 -13.74 12.34
C LEU A 140 -9.83 -14.03 12.71
N HIS A 141 -8.94 -13.04 12.52
CA HIS A 141 -7.58 -13.04 13.06
C HIS A 141 -7.42 -12.10 14.27
N ILE A 142 -6.24 -12.12 14.90
CA ILE A 142 -5.95 -11.34 16.12
C ILE A 142 -6.18 -9.83 15.96
N GLY A 143 -5.95 -9.26 14.77
CA GLY A 143 -6.29 -7.87 14.47
C GLY A 143 -7.77 -7.53 14.66
N HIS A 144 -8.69 -8.44 14.31
CA HIS A 144 -10.13 -8.24 14.55
C HIS A 144 -10.45 -8.27 16.04
N ALA A 145 -9.82 -9.18 16.79
CA ALA A 145 -9.97 -9.25 18.25
C ALA A 145 -9.51 -7.95 18.90
N LEU A 146 -8.32 -7.45 18.55
CA LEU A 146 -7.79 -6.18 19.05
C LEU A 146 -8.78 -5.02 18.78
N ASN A 147 -9.24 -4.88 17.53
CA ASN A 147 -10.15 -3.80 17.16
C ASN A 147 -11.47 -3.85 17.95
N LYS A 148 -12.12 -5.01 18.00
CA LYS A 148 -13.44 -5.13 18.60
C LYS A 148 -13.42 -5.12 20.12
N ILE A 149 -12.40 -5.69 20.75
CA ILE A 149 -12.26 -5.65 22.22
C ILE A 149 -12.03 -4.21 22.69
N LEU A 150 -11.23 -3.42 21.95
CA LEU A 150 -11.04 -1.99 22.28
C LEU A 150 -12.35 -1.20 22.17
N LYS A 151 -13.15 -1.43 21.12
CA LYS A 151 -14.48 -0.82 20.98
C LYS A 151 -15.41 -1.24 22.13
N ASP A 152 -15.41 -2.52 22.49
CA ASP A 152 -16.20 -3.04 23.61
C ASP A 152 -15.79 -2.42 24.96
N PHE A 153 -14.49 -2.21 25.19
CA PHE A 153 -14.01 -1.50 26.39
C PHE A 153 -14.56 -0.07 26.48
N ILE A 154 -14.51 0.68 25.38
CA ILE A 154 -15.04 2.06 25.32
C ILE A 154 -16.55 2.06 25.57
N ASN A 155 -17.28 1.17 24.91
CA ASN A 155 -18.72 1.04 25.07
C ASN A 155 -19.09 0.70 26.51
N ARG A 156 -18.47 -0.33 27.09
CA ARG A 156 -18.70 -0.74 28.49
C ARG A 156 -18.34 0.36 29.47
N TYR A 157 -17.24 1.07 29.25
CA TYR A 157 -16.88 2.22 30.08
C TYR A 157 -18.00 3.27 30.10
N HIS A 158 -18.52 3.67 28.94
CA HIS A 158 -19.62 4.62 28.87
C HIS A 158 -20.93 4.07 29.45
N MET A 159 -21.22 2.78 29.27
CA MET A 159 -22.36 2.12 29.92
C MET A 159 -22.26 2.16 31.44
N LEU A 160 -21.07 1.90 31.99
CA LEU A 160 -20.81 1.97 33.43
C LEU A 160 -20.88 3.40 33.99
N GLN A 161 -20.64 4.41 33.15
CA GLN A 161 -20.89 5.83 33.46
C GLN A 161 -22.38 6.21 33.31
N GLY A 162 -23.28 5.25 33.15
CA GLY A 162 -24.73 5.47 33.07
C GLY A 162 -25.20 6.05 31.75
N ARG A 163 -24.39 6.02 30.67
CA ARG A 163 -24.81 6.47 29.32
C ARG A 163 -25.49 5.34 28.56
N LYS A 164 -26.48 5.68 27.74
CA LYS A 164 -27.13 4.74 26.82
C LYS A 164 -26.19 4.40 25.67
N VAL A 165 -25.75 3.15 25.56
CA VAL A 165 -24.84 2.72 24.49
C VAL A 165 -25.51 1.67 23.62
N ARG A 166 -25.75 2.02 22.35
CA ARG A 166 -26.21 1.08 21.32
C ARG A 166 -25.09 0.85 20.32
N TYR A 167 -24.48 -0.32 20.38
CA TYR A 167 -23.42 -0.72 19.47
C TYR A 167 -23.98 -1.66 18.40
N VAL A 168 -24.11 -1.15 17.18
CA VAL A 168 -24.60 -1.90 16.03
C VAL A 168 -23.40 -2.39 15.22
N PRO A 169 -23.09 -3.70 15.22
CA PRO A 169 -22.04 -4.25 14.39
C PRO A 169 -22.45 -4.18 12.91
N GLY A 170 -21.47 -4.08 12.02
CA GLY A 170 -21.75 -4.21 10.60
C GLY A 170 -20.72 -4.99 9.81
N TRP A 171 -21.03 -5.20 8.53
CA TRP A 171 -20.22 -5.98 7.62
C TRP A 171 -20.17 -5.38 6.23
N ASP A 172 -18.98 -5.45 5.65
CA ASP A 172 -18.77 -5.15 4.24
C ASP A 172 -18.89 -6.43 3.42
N CYS A 173 -19.92 -6.46 2.57
CA CYS A 173 -20.40 -7.62 1.84
C CYS A 173 -20.26 -7.50 0.33
N HIS A 174 -19.66 -6.41 -0.15
CA HIS A 174 -19.41 -6.17 -1.56
C HIS A 174 -17.91 -6.20 -1.87
N GLY A 175 -17.58 -6.04 -3.14
CA GLY A 175 -16.20 -5.89 -3.60
C GLY A 175 -15.52 -7.21 -4.00
N LEU A 176 -14.38 -7.03 -4.64
CA LEU A 176 -13.65 -8.12 -5.28
C LEU A 176 -13.08 -9.19 -4.36
N PRO A 177 -12.66 -8.90 -3.11
CA PRO A 177 -12.20 -9.95 -2.20
C PRO A 177 -13.22 -11.10 -2.04
N ILE A 178 -14.52 -10.79 -2.03
CA ILE A 178 -15.61 -11.78 -1.92
C ILE A 178 -15.78 -12.55 -3.23
N GLU A 179 -15.80 -11.85 -4.35
CA GLU A 179 -15.89 -12.47 -5.68
C GLU A 179 -14.72 -13.44 -5.93
N LEU A 180 -13.50 -13.07 -5.55
CA LEU A 180 -12.31 -13.92 -5.67
C LEU A 180 -12.40 -15.16 -4.80
N LYS A 181 -12.82 -15.04 -3.55
CA LYS A 181 -13.01 -16.20 -2.66
C LYS A 181 -14.02 -17.19 -3.22
N VAL A 182 -15.10 -16.66 -3.81
CA VAL A 182 -16.13 -17.43 -4.48
C VAL A 182 -15.57 -18.13 -5.72
N LEU A 183 -14.79 -17.44 -6.55
CA LEU A 183 -14.15 -18.00 -7.74
C LEU A 183 -13.07 -19.03 -7.40
N GLN A 184 -12.24 -18.80 -6.39
CA GLN A 184 -11.22 -19.73 -5.90
C GLN A 184 -11.80 -21.08 -5.48
N GLY A 185 -13.01 -21.07 -4.91
CA GLY A 185 -13.75 -22.27 -4.54
C GLY A 185 -14.42 -23.03 -5.71
N MET A 186 -14.35 -22.51 -6.94
CA MET A 186 -14.96 -23.12 -8.13
C MET A 186 -13.95 -23.80 -9.05
N LYS A 187 -14.41 -24.84 -9.75
CA LYS A 187 -13.70 -25.49 -10.86
C LYS A 187 -13.74 -24.60 -12.11
N ASP A 188 -12.75 -24.73 -13.00
CA ASP A 188 -12.62 -23.86 -14.19
C ASP A 188 -13.81 -23.96 -15.17
N GLU A 189 -14.45 -25.11 -15.27
CA GLU A 189 -15.66 -25.31 -16.08
C GLU A 189 -16.84 -24.49 -15.55
N GLU A 190 -17.00 -24.41 -14.22
CA GLU A 190 -18.03 -23.60 -13.57
C GLU A 190 -17.75 -22.10 -13.70
N ARG A 191 -16.47 -21.71 -13.74
CA ARG A 191 -16.06 -20.31 -13.97
C ARG A 191 -16.41 -19.84 -15.37
N LYS A 192 -16.19 -20.67 -16.40
CA LYS A 192 -16.51 -20.34 -17.80
C LYS A 192 -18.01 -20.19 -18.06
N ALA A 193 -18.86 -20.88 -17.30
CA ALA A 193 -20.32 -20.82 -17.40
C ALA A 193 -20.97 -19.76 -16.49
N LEU A 194 -20.17 -18.97 -15.78
CA LEU A 194 -20.67 -18.03 -14.78
C LEU A 194 -21.18 -16.74 -15.45
N THR A 195 -22.44 -16.39 -15.21
CA THR A 195 -22.97 -15.07 -15.59
C THR A 195 -22.80 -14.08 -14.43
N PRO A 196 -22.76 -12.76 -14.69
CA PRO A 196 -22.68 -11.75 -13.63
C PRO A 196 -23.76 -11.89 -12.55
N ILE A 197 -25.00 -12.23 -12.95
CA ILE A 197 -26.11 -12.45 -12.01
C ILE A 197 -25.83 -13.66 -11.11
N LYS A 198 -25.38 -14.78 -11.69
CA LYS A 198 -25.03 -15.99 -10.91
C LYS A 198 -23.86 -15.72 -9.96
N LEU A 199 -22.86 -14.94 -10.40
CA LEU A 199 -21.74 -14.54 -9.56
C LEU A 199 -22.23 -13.73 -8.36
N ARG A 200 -23.03 -12.69 -8.58
CA ARG A 200 -23.59 -11.85 -7.50
C ARG A 200 -24.40 -12.67 -6.50
N GLN A 201 -25.23 -13.61 -6.98
CA GLN A 201 -25.99 -14.50 -6.10
C GLN A 201 -25.09 -15.41 -5.26
N LYS A 202 -24.03 -15.96 -5.84
CA LYS A 202 -23.06 -16.78 -5.11
C LYS A 202 -22.25 -15.94 -4.11
N ALA A 203 -21.85 -14.72 -4.49
CA ALA A 203 -21.17 -13.75 -3.62
C ALA A 203 -22.02 -13.36 -2.41
N ALA A 204 -23.29 -13.00 -2.62
CA ALA A 204 -24.22 -12.66 -1.53
C ALA A 204 -24.40 -13.84 -0.54
N LYS A 205 -24.55 -15.07 -1.06
CA LYS A 205 -24.65 -16.28 -0.21
C LYS A 205 -23.38 -16.53 0.59
N PHE A 206 -22.22 -16.34 -0.03
CA PHE A 206 -20.93 -16.49 0.65
C PHE A 206 -20.75 -15.43 1.74
N ALA A 207 -21.02 -14.17 1.43
CA ALA A 207 -20.97 -13.07 2.39
C ALA A 207 -21.87 -13.37 3.61
N GLN A 208 -23.14 -13.75 3.39
CA GLN A 208 -24.07 -14.07 4.47
C GLN A 208 -23.57 -15.23 5.37
N LYS A 209 -23.01 -16.29 4.78
CA LYS A 209 -22.42 -17.39 5.54
C LYS A 209 -21.26 -16.90 6.41
N THR A 210 -20.40 -16.05 5.86
CA THR A 210 -19.25 -15.51 6.58
C THR A 210 -19.68 -14.57 7.70
N VAL A 211 -20.67 -13.70 7.46
CA VAL A 211 -21.29 -12.84 8.49
C VAL A 211 -21.76 -13.67 9.68
N ASN A 212 -22.50 -14.77 9.44
CA ASN A 212 -23.00 -15.64 10.49
C ASN A 212 -21.86 -16.28 11.32
N SER A 213 -20.80 -16.73 10.63
CA SER A 213 -19.61 -17.30 11.29
C SER A 213 -18.88 -16.25 12.14
N GLN A 214 -18.57 -15.09 11.55
CA GLN A 214 -17.87 -14.00 12.23
C GLN A 214 -18.67 -13.43 13.40
N SER A 215 -19.99 -13.29 13.25
CA SER A 215 -20.89 -12.88 14.34
C SER A 215 -20.78 -13.81 15.55
N THR A 216 -20.81 -15.13 15.31
CA THR A 216 -20.64 -16.14 16.36
C THR A 216 -19.28 -16.02 17.05
N GLN A 217 -18.21 -15.81 16.28
CA GLN A 217 -16.86 -15.65 16.80
C GLN A 217 -16.70 -14.36 17.63
N PHE A 218 -17.27 -13.23 17.19
CA PHE A 218 -17.26 -11.97 17.95
C PHE A 218 -18.07 -12.06 19.23
N GLN A 219 -19.25 -12.68 19.19
CA GLN A 219 -20.02 -12.97 20.41
C GLN A 219 -19.22 -13.83 21.39
N ARG A 220 -18.44 -14.80 20.88
CA ARG A 220 -17.56 -15.61 21.72
C ARG A 220 -16.45 -14.81 22.39
N TYR A 221 -15.94 -13.72 21.78
CA TYR A 221 -15.04 -12.77 22.44
C TYR A 221 -15.70 -12.01 23.60
N GLY A 222 -17.01 -12.12 23.78
CA GLY A 222 -17.75 -11.46 24.86
C GLY A 222 -18.18 -10.03 24.54
N ILE A 223 -18.13 -9.63 23.27
CA ILE A 223 -18.49 -8.28 22.83
C ILE A 223 -20.01 -8.09 22.95
N TRP A 224 -20.41 -6.99 23.57
CA TRP A 224 -21.82 -6.58 23.63
C TRP A 224 -22.20 -5.74 22.42
N GLY A 225 -23.36 -6.03 21.83
CA GLY A 225 -23.84 -5.37 20.63
C GLY A 225 -25.13 -5.98 20.12
N GLU A 226 -25.71 -5.33 19.11
CA GLU A 226 -26.96 -5.74 18.48
C GLU A 226 -26.68 -6.74 17.34
N TRP A 227 -26.52 -8.01 17.71
CA TRP A 227 -26.14 -9.06 16.77
C TRP A 227 -27.30 -9.60 15.93
N GLU A 228 -28.54 -9.35 16.33
CA GLU A 228 -29.75 -9.81 15.63
C GLU A 228 -30.14 -8.90 14.44
N ASP A 229 -29.86 -7.60 14.53
CA ASP A 229 -30.10 -6.61 13.48
C ASP A 229 -28.82 -5.82 13.13
N PRO A 230 -27.82 -6.48 12.53
CA PRO A 230 -26.60 -5.82 12.11
C PRO A 230 -26.81 -5.06 10.80
N TYR A 231 -26.03 -3.99 10.58
CA TYR A 231 -26.04 -3.34 9.27
C TYR A 231 -25.11 -4.10 8.30
N MET A 232 -25.58 -4.37 7.09
CA MET A 232 -24.76 -4.99 6.05
C MET A 232 -24.86 -4.18 4.76
N THR A 233 -23.74 -4.02 4.07
CA THR A 233 -23.69 -3.23 2.82
C THR A 233 -24.54 -3.84 1.70
N LEU A 234 -24.90 -5.13 1.79
CA LEU A 234 -25.79 -5.84 0.87
C LEU A 234 -27.29 -5.58 1.10
N LEU A 235 -27.68 -4.93 2.21
CA LEU A 235 -29.09 -4.69 2.51
C LEU A 235 -29.67 -3.67 1.53
N PRO A 236 -30.87 -3.89 0.97
CA PRO A 236 -31.49 -2.95 0.03
C PRO A 236 -31.62 -1.52 0.57
N ALA A 237 -31.91 -1.39 1.87
CA ALA A 237 -31.99 -0.07 2.52
C ALA A 237 -30.62 0.64 2.57
N TYR A 238 -29.53 -0.11 2.74
CA TYR A 238 -28.17 0.45 2.74
C TYR A 238 -27.77 0.88 1.33
N GLU A 239 -28.00 0.04 0.32
CA GLU A 239 -27.74 0.36 -1.09
C GLU A 239 -28.54 1.59 -1.55
N ALA A 240 -29.82 1.68 -1.16
CA ALA A 240 -30.65 2.85 -1.44
C ALA A 240 -30.09 4.13 -0.79
N ALA A 241 -29.62 4.05 0.46
CA ALA A 241 -28.98 5.18 1.14
C ALA A 241 -27.66 5.58 0.45
N GLN A 242 -26.85 4.61 0.01
CA GLN A 242 -25.62 4.86 -0.74
C GLN A 242 -25.90 5.57 -2.08
N ILE A 243 -26.91 5.12 -2.83
CA ILE A 243 -27.35 5.78 -4.07
C ILE A 243 -27.86 7.19 -3.79
N ALA A 244 -28.60 7.42 -2.70
CA ALA A 244 -29.07 8.74 -2.33
C ALA A 244 -27.90 9.71 -2.02
N VAL A 245 -26.84 9.24 -1.34
CA VAL A 245 -25.63 10.03 -1.10
C VAL A 245 -24.90 10.31 -2.42
N PHE A 246 -24.71 9.30 -3.26
CA PHE A 246 -24.11 9.47 -4.58
C PHE A 246 -24.88 10.48 -5.43
N GLY A 247 -26.21 10.38 -5.46
CA GLY A 247 -27.09 11.30 -6.18
C GLY A 247 -26.96 12.74 -5.69
N LYS A 248 -26.87 12.96 -4.38
CA LYS A 248 -26.61 14.29 -3.80
C LYS A 248 -25.23 14.82 -4.22
N MET A 249 -24.20 13.98 -4.16
CA MET A 249 -22.84 14.38 -4.59
C MET A 249 -22.81 14.73 -6.08
N PHE A 250 -23.51 13.98 -6.91
CA PHE A 250 -23.62 14.22 -8.34
C PHE A 250 -24.37 15.53 -8.64
N LEU A 251 -25.52 15.75 -8.00
CA LEU A 251 -26.30 16.98 -8.18
C LEU A 251 -25.56 18.23 -7.68
N ASN A 252 -24.70 18.09 -6.68
CA ASN A 252 -23.83 19.16 -6.19
C ASN A 252 -22.56 19.37 -7.03
N GLY A 253 -22.37 18.60 -8.12
CA GLY A 253 -21.21 18.73 -9.00
C GLY A 253 -19.90 18.15 -8.43
N HIS A 254 -19.95 17.36 -7.36
CA HIS A 254 -18.77 16.67 -6.83
C HIS A 254 -18.42 15.44 -7.66
N ILE A 255 -19.42 14.77 -8.23
CA ILE A 255 -19.19 13.63 -9.12
C ILE A 255 -19.08 14.10 -10.57
N TYR A 256 -17.98 13.75 -11.23
CA TYR A 256 -17.80 13.99 -12.66
C TYR A 256 -17.17 12.80 -13.36
N ARG A 257 -17.42 12.70 -14.67
CA ARG A 257 -16.76 11.72 -15.52
C ARG A 257 -15.53 12.35 -16.15
N GLY A 258 -14.36 11.82 -15.84
CA GLY A 258 -13.08 12.29 -16.36
C GLY A 258 -12.35 11.17 -17.08
N LYS A 259 -11.47 11.54 -18.00
CA LYS A 259 -10.42 10.63 -18.49
C LYS A 259 -9.16 10.97 -17.70
N LYS A 260 -8.71 10.05 -16.85
CA LYS A 260 -7.49 10.21 -16.05
C LYS A 260 -6.67 8.92 -16.09
N PRO A 261 -5.34 9.00 -16.03
CA PRO A 261 -4.52 7.81 -15.80
C PRO A 261 -4.86 7.22 -14.44
N VAL A 262 -5.14 5.93 -14.44
CA VAL A 262 -5.36 5.13 -13.23
C VAL A 262 -4.49 3.89 -13.33
N HIS A 263 -4.17 3.29 -12.18
CA HIS A 263 -3.60 1.95 -12.18
C HIS A 263 -4.59 0.99 -12.84
N TRP A 264 -4.12 0.31 -13.87
CA TRP A 264 -4.86 -0.67 -14.64
C TRP A 264 -4.13 -1.99 -14.56
N SER A 265 -4.86 -3.07 -14.28
CA SER A 265 -4.33 -4.43 -14.39
C SER A 265 -4.78 -5.03 -15.71
N PRO A 266 -3.89 -5.20 -16.70
CA PRO A 266 -4.23 -5.90 -17.95
C PRO A 266 -4.69 -7.35 -17.69
N SER A 267 -4.14 -7.97 -16.65
CA SER A 267 -4.47 -9.33 -16.25
C SER A 267 -5.87 -9.49 -15.68
N SER A 268 -6.34 -8.49 -14.92
CA SER A 268 -7.68 -8.48 -14.30
C SER A 268 -8.71 -7.65 -15.09
N ARG A 269 -8.27 -6.90 -16.12
CA ARG A 269 -9.07 -5.99 -16.95
C ARG A 269 -9.90 -4.99 -16.15
N THR A 270 -9.28 -4.43 -15.12
CA THR A 270 -9.92 -3.46 -14.23
C THR A 270 -8.93 -2.42 -13.75
N ALA A 271 -9.46 -1.24 -13.41
CA ALA A 271 -8.72 -0.27 -12.62
C ALA A 271 -8.52 -0.81 -11.19
N LEU A 272 -7.42 -0.41 -10.57
CA LEU A 272 -7.05 -0.74 -9.20
C LEU A 272 -6.85 0.55 -8.40
N ALA A 273 -7.26 0.55 -7.15
CA ALA A 273 -6.88 1.60 -6.20
C ALA A 273 -5.48 1.33 -5.63
N GLU A 274 -4.84 2.36 -5.06
CA GLU A 274 -3.52 2.24 -4.39
C GLU A 274 -3.49 1.12 -3.34
N ALA A 275 -4.57 0.98 -2.57
CA ALA A 275 -4.73 -0.06 -1.56
C ALA A 275 -4.80 -1.50 -2.14
N GLU A 276 -4.95 -1.64 -3.45
CA GLU A 276 -4.99 -2.90 -4.19
C GLU A 276 -3.67 -3.18 -4.94
N LEU A 277 -2.61 -2.41 -4.67
CA LEU A 277 -1.30 -2.62 -5.25
C LEU A 277 -0.35 -3.25 -4.23
N GLU A 278 0.56 -4.07 -4.74
CA GLU A 278 1.71 -4.56 -3.98
C GLU A 278 3.00 -4.22 -4.72
N TYR A 279 4.07 -4.01 -3.96
CA TYR A 279 5.38 -3.62 -4.49
C TYR A 279 6.40 -4.71 -4.14
N PRO A 280 6.50 -5.79 -4.94
CA PRO A 280 7.46 -6.86 -4.69
C PRO A 280 8.90 -6.36 -4.86
N GLU A 281 9.82 -6.98 -4.15
CA GLU A 281 11.26 -6.77 -4.35
C GLU A 281 11.73 -7.47 -5.63
N GLY A 282 12.78 -6.92 -6.27
CA GLY A 282 13.44 -7.54 -7.42
C GLY A 282 12.73 -7.35 -8.77
N HIS A 283 11.82 -6.37 -8.90
CA HIS A 283 11.33 -5.97 -10.20
C HIS A 283 12.43 -5.23 -10.98
N THR A 284 12.65 -5.66 -12.22
CA THR A 284 13.59 -5.03 -13.16
C THR A 284 12.82 -4.59 -14.39
N SER A 285 12.96 -3.32 -14.75
CA SER A 285 12.42 -2.75 -16.00
C SER A 285 13.53 -2.53 -17.02
N ARG A 286 13.17 -2.55 -18.31
CA ARG A 286 14.07 -2.06 -19.36
C ARG A 286 14.03 -0.54 -19.35
N SER A 287 15.18 0.07 -19.11
CA SER A 287 15.38 1.51 -19.05
C SER A 287 16.07 1.97 -20.32
N ILE A 288 15.60 3.08 -20.90
CA ILE A 288 16.17 3.64 -22.12
C ILE A 288 16.49 5.12 -21.96
N TYR A 289 17.53 5.54 -22.66
CA TYR A 289 17.90 6.93 -22.88
C TYR A 289 17.70 7.24 -24.36
N VAL A 290 16.94 8.30 -24.63
CA VAL A 290 16.55 8.63 -26.01
C VAL A 290 16.88 10.09 -26.31
N ALA A 291 17.51 10.32 -27.44
CA ALA A 291 17.74 11.65 -27.98
C ALA A 291 16.52 12.10 -28.79
N MET A 292 15.88 13.19 -28.36
CA MET A 292 14.75 13.81 -29.04
C MET A 292 15.26 15.03 -29.84
N PRO A 293 15.33 14.96 -31.19
CA PRO A 293 15.86 16.04 -32.00
C PRO A 293 15.08 17.35 -31.85
N VAL A 294 15.75 18.43 -31.46
CA VAL A 294 15.16 19.77 -31.37
C VAL A 294 15.03 20.35 -32.78
N THR A 295 13.85 20.87 -33.12
CA THR A 295 13.61 21.59 -34.39
C THR A 295 13.60 23.09 -34.20
N LYS A 296 13.13 23.56 -33.04
CA LYS A 296 13.12 24.98 -32.68
C LYS A 296 13.57 25.14 -31.22
N VAL A 297 14.55 26.00 -31.00
CA VAL A 297 14.95 26.43 -29.65
C VAL A 297 14.07 27.60 -29.22
N ALA A 298 13.73 27.68 -27.93
CA ALA A 298 12.92 28.76 -27.37
C ALA A 298 13.58 30.14 -27.52
N ASP A 299 12.75 31.19 -27.63
CA ASP A 299 13.24 32.55 -27.89
C ASP A 299 14.05 33.12 -26.71
N GLN A 300 13.77 32.67 -25.48
CA GLN A 300 14.49 33.05 -24.27
C GLN A 300 15.76 32.24 -24.02
N ALA A 301 16.08 31.26 -24.87
CA ALA A 301 17.34 30.52 -24.74
C ALA A 301 18.54 31.44 -25.01
N PRO A 302 19.71 31.19 -24.39
CA PRO A 302 20.95 31.89 -24.73
C PRO A 302 21.28 31.77 -26.22
N GLU A 303 21.90 32.79 -26.80
CA GLU A 303 22.27 32.80 -28.23
C GLU A 303 23.23 31.65 -28.58
N GLU A 304 24.06 31.24 -27.62
CA GLU A 304 24.96 30.09 -27.75
C GLU A 304 24.18 28.78 -27.91
N VAL A 305 23.01 28.63 -27.27
CA VAL A 305 22.13 27.46 -27.46
C VAL A 305 21.41 27.55 -28.80
N LYS A 306 20.93 28.74 -29.18
CA LYS A 306 20.26 28.97 -30.47
C LYS A 306 21.18 28.67 -31.66
N ALA A 307 22.46 28.98 -31.55
CA ALA A 307 23.47 28.64 -32.55
C ALA A 307 23.59 27.13 -32.81
N LEU A 308 23.13 26.29 -31.88
CA LEU A 308 23.19 24.82 -31.95
C LEU A 308 21.87 24.16 -32.34
N ALA A 309 20.80 24.92 -32.60
CA ALA A 309 19.44 24.40 -32.78
C ALA A 309 19.33 23.23 -33.78
N GLY A 310 20.09 23.28 -34.88
CA GLY A 310 20.08 22.25 -35.93
C GLY A 310 20.85 20.97 -35.59
N GLU A 311 21.62 20.93 -34.50
CA GLU A 311 22.40 19.77 -34.06
C GLU A 311 22.10 19.38 -32.61
N LEU A 312 21.03 19.94 -32.02
CA LEU A 312 20.65 19.76 -30.63
C LEU A 312 19.59 18.65 -30.48
N ALA A 313 19.71 17.84 -29.43
CA ALA A 313 18.67 16.93 -28.99
C ALA A 313 18.49 16.98 -27.46
N LEU A 314 17.29 16.65 -26.99
CA LEU A 314 16.97 16.48 -25.58
C LEU A 314 17.25 15.03 -25.20
N ALA A 315 18.12 14.78 -24.22
CA ALA A 315 18.34 13.43 -23.72
C ALA A 315 17.28 13.13 -22.67
N ILE A 316 16.29 12.31 -22.99
CA ILE A 316 15.28 11.86 -22.02
C ILE A 316 15.64 10.50 -21.46
N TRP A 317 15.04 10.15 -20.33
CA TRP A 317 15.12 8.83 -19.72
C TRP A 317 13.73 8.29 -19.38
N THR A 318 13.53 6.98 -19.57
CA THR A 318 12.32 6.29 -19.12
C THR A 318 12.57 4.82 -18.80
N THR A 319 11.88 4.30 -17.79
CA THR A 319 11.80 2.88 -17.43
C THR A 319 10.63 2.16 -18.11
N THR A 320 9.84 2.88 -18.91
CA THR A 320 8.66 2.36 -19.60
C THR A 320 8.71 2.66 -21.10
N PRO A 321 9.59 2.00 -21.88
CA PRO A 321 9.71 2.21 -23.32
C PRO A 321 8.37 2.20 -24.06
N TRP A 322 7.45 1.31 -23.66
CA TRP A 322 6.12 1.21 -24.26
C TRP A 322 5.28 2.51 -24.21
N THR A 323 5.61 3.48 -23.36
CA THR A 323 4.90 4.77 -23.29
C THR A 323 5.35 5.77 -24.35
N MET A 324 6.48 5.52 -25.03
CA MET A 324 7.05 6.44 -26.02
C MET A 324 6.08 6.81 -27.15
N PRO A 325 5.30 5.89 -27.78
CA PRO A 325 4.32 6.28 -28.79
C PRO A 325 3.28 7.32 -28.31
N ALA A 326 3.10 7.45 -26.99
CA ALA A 326 2.20 8.42 -26.37
C ALA A 326 2.86 9.71 -25.87
N ASN A 327 4.17 9.87 -26.11
CA ASN A 327 4.92 11.06 -25.70
C ASN A 327 4.37 12.33 -26.36
N ALA A 328 3.87 13.26 -25.55
CA ALA A 328 3.24 14.51 -25.97
C ALA A 328 4.07 15.76 -25.64
N ALA A 329 5.04 15.66 -24.75
CA ALA A 329 5.98 16.72 -24.42
C ALA A 329 7.27 16.16 -23.78
N VAL A 330 8.26 17.03 -23.60
CA VAL A 330 9.37 16.79 -22.67
C VAL A 330 9.30 17.83 -21.58
N ALA A 331 9.23 17.40 -20.33
CA ALA A 331 9.20 18.27 -19.17
C ALA A 331 10.62 18.52 -18.63
N VAL A 332 10.90 19.78 -18.33
CA VAL A 332 12.11 20.26 -17.65
C VAL A 332 11.75 20.98 -16.36
N ASN A 333 12.63 20.95 -15.37
CA ASN A 333 12.46 21.76 -14.16
C ASN A 333 13.03 23.15 -14.40
N SER A 334 12.21 24.20 -14.28
CA SER A 334 12.63 25.57 -14.58
C SER A 334 13.79 26.09 -13.72
N ASP A 335 13.93 25.57 -12.50
CA ASP A 335 14.90 26.03 -11.51
C ASP A 335 16.24 25.29 -11.57
N LEU A 336 16.26 24.10 -12.16
CA LEU A 336 17.48 23.31 -12.32
C LEU A 336 18.40 23.89 -13.40
N ASP A 337 19.69 23.66 -13.23
CA ASP A 337 20.72 23.99 -14.21
C ASP A 337 20.91 22.82 -15.18
N TYR A 338 20.87 23.13 -16.47
CA TYR A 338 21.07 22.18 -17.56
C TYR A 338 22.33 22.55 -18.34
N ALA A 339 22.98 21.53 -18.89
CA ALA A 339 24.15 21.65 -19.73
C ALA A 339 23.83 21.15 -21.14
N VAL A 340 24.26 21.92 -22.14
CA VAL A 340 24.40 21.44 -23.52
C VAL A 340 25.79 20.81 -23.62
N VAL A 341 25.83 19.50 -23.88
CA VAL A 341 27.06 18.73 -23.98
C VAL A 341 27.33 18.31 -25.42
N GLU A 342 28.58 18.45 -25.86
CA GLU A 342 29.09 17.90 -27.11
C GLU A 342 29.47 16.44 -26.91
N VAL A 343 28.91 15.56 -27.72
CA VAL A 343 29.27 14.13 -27.76
C VAL A 343 30.49 13.99 -28.67
N ALA A 344 31.61 13.48 -28.16
CA ALA A 344 32.86 13.41 -28.92
C ALA A 344 32.78 12.49 -30.17
N GLU A 345 32.08 11.36 -30.05
CA GLU A 345 31.90 10.38 -31.13
C GLU A 345 30.41 10.03 -31.27
N PRO A 346 29.59 10.90 -31.88
CA PRO A 346 28.17 10.62 -32.04
C PRO A 346 27.98 9.43 -32.99
N LYS A 347 27.03 8.53 -32.66
CA LYS A 347 26.62 7.44 -33.56
C LYS A 347 26.13 8.03 -34.88
N ALA A 348 26.29 7.29 -35.98
CA ALA A 348 25.82 7.74 -37.29
C ALA A 348 24.31 8.07 -37.25
N GLY A 349 23.95 9.30 -37.61
CA GLY A 349 22.57 9.81 -37.57
C GLY A 349 22.14 10.46 -36.24
N ALA A 350 22.96 10.37 -35.19
CA ALA A 350 22.70 11.03 -33.92
C ALA A 350 23.07 12.53 -33.98
N ARG A 351 22.39 13.33 -33.15
CA ARG A 351 22.68 14.75 -32.97
C ARG A 351 24.00 14.92 -32.20
N LYS A 352 24.77 15.96 -32.55
CA LYS A 352 26.08 16.22 -31.96
C LYS A 352 25.99 16.76 -30.52
N TYR A 353 24.93 17.49 -30.21
CA TYR A 353 24.73 18.13 -28.92
C TYR A 353 23.52 17.55 -28.18
N LEU A 354 23.66 17.32 -26.88
CA LEU A 354 22.59 16.84 -26.00
C LEU A 354 22.33 17.83 -24.87
N VAL A 355 21.05 18.03 -24.51
CA VAL A 355 20.65 18.72 -23.28
C VAL A 355 20.47 17.69 -22.17
N VAL A 356 21.14 17.91 -21.04
CA VAL A 356 21.12 17.06 -19.84
C VAL A 356 21.14 17.96 -18.61
N ALA A 357 20.55 17.56 -17.48
CA ALA A 357 20.76 18.27 -16.22
C ALA A 357 22.26 18.25 -15.85
N LYS A 358 22.78 19.38 -15.41
CA LYS A 358 24.22 19.58 -15.18
C LYS A 358 24.82 18.53 -14.24
N ASP A 359 24.11 18.24 -13.14
CA ASP A 359 24.54 17.28 -12.13
C ASP A 359 24.56 15.81 -12.63
N LEU A 360 23.88 15.51 -13.74
CA LEU A 360 23.76 14.17 -14.31
C LEU A 360 24.71 13.92 -15.50
N VAL A 361 25.50 14.93 -15.91
CA VAL A 361 26.42 14.82 -17.04
C VAL A 361 27.47 13.73 -16.81
N GLU A 362 28.11 13.69 -15.64
CA GLU A 362 29.13 12.69 -15.32
C GLU A 362 28.55 11.26 -15.31
N SER A 363 27.38 11.09 -14.70
CA SER A 363 26.69 9.79 -14.67
C SER A 363 26.29 9.33 -16.07
N LEU A 364 25.77 10.23 -16.92
CA LEU A 364 25.43 9.89 -18.29
C LEU A 364 26.67 9.55 -19.13
N GLN A 365 27.77 10.30 -18.93
CA GLN A 365 29.05 10.04 -19.61
C GLN A 365 29.57 8.63 -19.31
N GLU A 366 29.55 8.20 -18.05
CA GLU A 366 29.96 6.86 -17.64
C GLU A 366 29.08 5.78 -18.28
N LYS A 367 27.77 5.99 -18.28
CA LYS A 367 26.79 5.04 -18.83
C LYS A 367 26.84 4.89 -20.35
N VAL A 368 26.97 6.00 -21.08
CA VAL A 368 27.04 6.00 -22.54
C VAL A 368 28.44 5.61 -23.03
N GLY A 369 29.46 5.70 -22.18
CA GLY A 369 30.84 5.34 -22.52
C GLY A 369 31.48 6.28 -23.54
N SER A 370 30.96 7.51 -23.68
CA SER A 370 31.44 8.53 -24.62
C SER A 370 31.69 9.83 -23.88
N ALA A 371 32.81 10.50 -24.15
CA ALA A 371 33.12 11.78 -23.51
C ALA A 371 32.06 12.85 -23.83
N LEU A 372 31.54 13.49 -22.78
CA LEU A 372 30.55 14.56 -22.85
C LEU A 372 31.21 15.87 -22.39
N LYS A 373 31.43 16.79 -23.32
CA LYS A 373 32.05 18.08 -23.02
C LYS A 373 30.96 19.14 -22.88
N VAL A 374 30.86 19.77 -21.71
CA VAL A 374 29.95 20.91 -21.50
C VAL A 374 30.36 22.09 -22.39
N VAL A 375 29.42 22.58 -23.19
CA VAL A 375 29.61 23.70 -24.12
C VAL A 375 28.93 24.96 -23.59
N VAL A 376 27.67 24.81 -23.14
CA VAL A 376 26.84 25.90 -22.63
C VAL A 376 26.05 25.42 -21.43
N GLU A 377 25.87 26.27 -20.44
CA GLU A 377 24.95 26.03 -19.31
C GLU A 377 23.77 27.00 -19.40
N ALA A 378 22.58 26.52 -19.07
CA ALA A 378 21.37 27.32 -19.05
C ALA A 378 20.37 26.78 -18.01
N LYS A 379 19.55 27.65 -17.45
CA LYS A 379 18.44 27.24 -16.58
C LYS A 379 17.38 26.48 -17.38
N GLY A 380 16.62 25.59 -16.74
CA GLY A 380 15.55 24.84 -17.40
C GLY A 380 14.50 25.74 -18.07
N SER A 381 14.22 26.92 -17.49
CA SER A 381 13.33 27.95 -18.07
C SER A 381 13.77 28.44 -19.45
N ALA A 382 15.06 28.31 -19.79
CA ALA A 382 15.59 28.65 -21.11
C ALA A 382 15.10 27.70 -22.22
N PHE A 383 14.72 26.47 -21.86
CA PHE A 383 14.31 25.43 -22.81
C PHE A 383 12.79 25.33 -22.95
N GLU A 384 12.01 25.85 -22.00
CA GLU A 384 10.55 25.88 -22.06
C GLU A 384 10.04 26.54 -23.36
N GLY A 385 9.13 25.90 -24.08
CA GLY A 385 8.66 26.41 -25.38
C GLY A 385 9.54 26.06 -26.58
N SER A 386 10.67 25.36 -26.38
CA SER A 386 11.38 24.69 -27.49
C SER A 386 10.49 23.61 -28.11
N VAL A 387 10.74 23.23 -29.36
CA VAL A 387 10.00 22.21 -30.09
C VAL A 387 10.97 21.12 -30.53
N TYR A 388 10.57 19.87 -30.37
CA TYR A 388 11.31 18.70 -30.83
C TYR A 388 10.43 17.82 -31.71
N THR A 389 11.06 17.01 -32.56
CA THR A 389 10.38 15.98 -33.34
C THR A 389 10.49 14.64 -32.65
N HIS A 390 9.37 13.95 -32.49
CA HIS A 390 9.36 12.60 -31.97
C HIS A 390 10.01 11.62 -32.97
N PRO A 391 11.00 10.80 -32.57
CA PRO A 391 11.79 9.98 -33.50
C PRO A 391 10.98 8.89 -34.22
N LEU A 392 9.96 8.32 -33.57
CA LEU A 392 9.14 7.26 -34.16
C LEU A 392 7.93 7.74 -34.98
N VAL A 393 7.18 8.73 -34.47
CA VAL A 393 5.91 9.17 -35.09
C VAL A 393 6.04 10.47 -35.90
N GLY A 394 7.20 11.13 -35.88
CA GLY A 394 7.45 12.37 -36.63
C GLY A 394 6.63 13.59 -36.18
N ARG A 395 5.87 13.47 -35.08
CA ARG A 395 5.08 14.57 -34.50
C ARG A 395 6.00 15.59 -33.83
N GLU A 396 5.73 16.88 -34.05
CA GLU A 396 6.33 17.95 -33.27
C GLU A 396 5.62 18.13 -31.93
N SER A 397 6.41 18.24 -30.86
CA SER A 397 5.93 18.36 -29.48
C SER A 397 6.72 19.44 -28.73
N PRO A 398 6.11 20.13 -27.75
CA PRO A 398 6.78 21.18 -27.00
C PRO A 398 7.62 20.63 -25.85
N VAL A 399 8.63 21.41 -25.47
CA VAL A 399 9.26 21.34 -24.15
C VAL A 399 8.45 22.21 -23.20
N VAL A 400 8.12 21.69 -22.02
CA VAL A 400 7.26 22.35 -21.05
C VAL A 400 7.96 22.46 -19.70
N ALA A 401 7.64 23.50 -18.92
CA ALA A 401 8.05 23.50 -17.51
C ALA A 401 7.21 22.49 -16.73
N GLY A 402 7.88 21.43 -16.29
CA GLY A 402 7.39 20.44 -15.34
C GLY A 402 7.36 20.98 -13.92
N GLY A 403 7.52 20.10 -12.94
CA GLY A 403 7.54 20.47 -11.52
C GLY A 403 8.60 19.71 -10.74
N ASP A 404 8.45 19.74 -9.42
CA ASP A 404 9.43 19.23 -8.46
C ASP A 404 9.65 17.71 -8.51
N TYR A 405 8.83 16.98 -9.29
CA TYR A 405 9.02 15.56 -9.57
C TYR A 405 10.24 15.28 -10.46
N ILE A 406 10.78 16.30 -11.11
CA ILE A 406 12.01 16.22 -11.91
C ILE A 406 13.18 16.58 -11.01
N THR A 407 14.00 15.58 -10.68
CA THR A 407 15.15 15.71 -9.79
C THR A 407 16.46 15.34 -10.51
N THR A 408 17.58 15.57 -9.85
CA THR A 408 18.92 15.19 -10.32
C THR A 408 19.42 13.86 -9.71
N GLU A 409 18.51 13.05 -9.14
CA GLU A 409 18.88 11.78 -8.50
C GLU A 409 19.01 10.62 -9.50
N SER A 410 18.29 10.66 -10.63
CA SER A 410 18.32 9.59 -11.64
C SER A 410 17.89 10.08 -13.02
N GLY A 411 18.24 9.31 -14.06
CA GLY A 411 17.92 9.61 -15.44
C GLY A 411 18.79 10.71 -16.03
N THR A 412 18.17 11.69 -16.69
CA THR A 412 18.86 12.80 -17.37
C THR A 412 18.40 14.18 -16.88
N GLY A 413 17.40 14.24 -15.99
CA GLY A 413 16.72 15.49 -15.61
C GLY A 413 15.78 16.05 -16.68
N LEU A 414 15.55 15.33 -17.78
CA LEU A 414 14.49 15.61 -18.74
C LEU A 414 13.53 14.42 -18.77
N VAL A 415 12.26 14.69 -18.45
CA VAL A 415 11.24 13.65 -18.33
C VAL A 415 10.34 13.69 -19.55
N HIS A 416 10.25 12.58 -20.27
CA HIS A 416 9.27 12.45 -21.34
C HIS A 416 7.86 12.43 -20.72
N THR A 417 6.92 13.14 -21.32
CA THR A 417 5.57 13.33 -20.76
C THR A 417 4.54 12.68 -21.65
N ALA A 418 3.86 11.66 -21.14
CA ALA A 418 2.75 10.98 -21.77
C ALA A 418 1.52 11.06 -20.86
N PRO A 419 0.65 12.09 -21.00
CA PRO A 419 -0.46 12.36 -20.07
C PRO A 419 -1.41 11.18 -19.83
N GLY A 420 -1.46 10.22 -20.76
CA GLY A 420 -2.28 9.02 -20.63
C GLY A 420 -1.72 7.94 -19.69
N HIS A 421 -0.47 8.07 -19.26
CA HIS A 421 0.29 7.00 -18.60
C HIS A 421 1.04 7.44 -17.34
N GLY A 422 0.78 8.64 -16.81
CA GLY A 422 1.39 9.11 -15.57
C GLY A 422 0.54 10.21 -14.90
N GLN A 423 0.50 10.23 -13.56
CA GLN A 423 -0.32 11.18 -12.81
C GLN A 423 0.26 12.60 -12.87
N GLU A 424 1.59 12.72 -12.75
CA GLU A 424 2.35 13.97 -12.92
C GLU A 424 2.24 14.44 -14.37
N ASP A 425 2.40 13.53 -15.33
CA ASP A 425 2.25 13.80 -16.75
C ASP A 425 0.85 14.32 -17.11
N TYR A 426 -0.18 13.78 -16.46
CA TYR A 426 -1.55 14.24 -16.63
C TYR A 426 -1.75 15.67 -16.11
N GLN A 427 -1.18 16.01 -14.96
CA GLN A 427 -1.25 17.37 -14.43
C GLN A 427 -0.53 18.37 -15.34
N THR A 428 0.67 18.03 -15.80
CA THR A 428 1.41 18.81 -16.81
C THR A 428 0.60 18.92 -18.10
N GLY A 429 -0.01 17.82 -18.54
CA GLY A 429 -0.87 17.80 -19.72
C GLY A 429 -2.09 18.72 -19.59
N LEU A 430 -2.74 18.77 -18.43
CA LEU A 430 -3.83 19.70 -18.17
C LEU A 430 -3.37 21.16 -18.19
N LYS A 431 -2.20 21.46 -17.61
CA LYS A 431 -1.64 22.83 -17.55
C LYS A 431 -1.36 23.39 -18.95
N TYR A 432 -0.82 22.58 -19.85
CA TYR A 432 -0.43 23.01 -21.21
C TYR A 432 -1.40 22.59 -22.32
N GLY A 433 -2.52 21.94 -21.98
CA GLY A 433 -3.50 21.46 -22.97
C GLY A 433 -2.97 20.34 -23.87
N LEU A 434 -2.09 19.47 -23.36
CA LEU A 434 -1.51 18.37 -24.12
C LEU A 434 -2.55 17.27 -24.41
N PRO A 435 -2.44 16.55 -25.54
CA PRO A 435 -3.35 15.47 -25.88
C PRO A 435 -3.27 14.31 -24.88
N LEU A 436 -4.44 13.86 -24.41
CA LEU A 436 -4.56 12.71 -23.50
C LEU A 436 -4.59 11.39 -24.28
N TYR A 437 -3.44 11.09 -24.89
CA TYR A 437 -3.23 9.89 -25.71
C TYR A 437 -2.92 8.67 -24.84
N SER A 438 -3.57 7.55 -25.10
CA SER A 438 -3.35 6.30 -24.36
C SER A 438 -3.64 5.12 -25.29
N PRO A 439 -2.71 4.80 -26.22
CA PRO A 439 -2.95 3.88 -27.33
C PRO A 439 -2.86 2.40 -26.90
N VAL A 440 -3.46 2.06 -25.76
CA VAL A 440 -3.43 0.72 -25.15
C VAL A 440 -4.85 0.28 -24.82
N ASP A 441 -5.19 -0.97 -25.16
CA ASP A 441 -6.50 -1.55 -24.89
C ASP A 441 -6.63 -2.11 -23.46
N ASP A 442 -7.75 -2.78 -23.17
CA ASP A 442 -8.05 -3.33 -21.85
C ASP A 442 -7.18 -4.56 -21.50
N GLU A 443 -6.61 -5.23 -22.51
CA GLU A 443 -5.72 -6.41 -22.37
C GLU A 443 -4.25 -6.01 -22.27
N GLY A 444 -3.94 -4.71 -22.38
CA GLY A 444 -2.58 -4.20 -22.36
C GLY A 444 -1.86 -4.32 -23.70
N ASN A 445 -2.59 -4.43 -24.80
CA ASN A 445 -2.01 -4.45 -26.14
C ASN A 445 -2.09 -3.06 -26.78
N PHE A 446 -1.11 -2.74 -27.61
CA PHE A 446 -1.15 -1.51 -28.39
C PHE A 446 -2.31 -1.53 -29.39
N THR A 447 -3.01 -0.40 -29.49
CA THR A 447 -4.07 -0.14 -30.46
C THR A 447 -3.50 0.45 -31.76
N ALA A 448 -4.34 0.60 -32.80
CA ALA A 448 -3.95 1.23 -34.08
C ALA A 448 -3.34 2.63 -33.90
N GLU A 449 -3.76 3.34 -32.85
CA GLU A 449 -3.21 4.64 -32.44
C GLU A 449 -1.69 4.61 -32.15
N ALA A 450 -1.13 3.48 -31.72
CA ALA A 450 0.31 3.40 -31.46
C ALA A 450 1.17 3.45 -32.75
N GLY A 451 0.57 3.18 -33.91
CA GLY A 451 1.23 2.99 -35.19
C GLY A 451 1.30 1.51 -35.59
N GLU A 452 1.26 1.23 -36.90
CA GLU A 452 1.12 -0.12 -37.47
C GLU A 452 2.18 -1.12 -36.96
N ALA A 453 3.40 -0.65 -36.72
CA ALA A 453 4.51 -1.48 -36.24
C ALA A 453 4.32 -2.05 -34.81
N PHE A 454 3.39 -1.48 -34.03
CA PHE A 454 3.19 -1.82 -32.62
C PHE A 454 1.86 -2.53 -32.33
N VAL A 455 0.86 -2.40 -33.22
CA VAL A 455 -0.50 -2.90 -33.00
C VAL A 455 -0.52 -4.37 -32.57
N GLY A 456 -1.26 -4.67 -31.51
CA GLY A 456 -1.44 -6.02 -30.98
C GLY A 456 -0.30 -6.53 -30.10
N LYS A 457 0.84 -5.84 -30.03
CA LYS A 457 1.95 -6.21 -29.12
C LYS A 457 1.61 -5.81 -27.69
N ASN A 458 1.95 -6.64 -26.71
CA ASN A 458 1.62 -6.41 -25.32
C ASN A 458 2.66 -5.48 -24.66
N VAL A 459 2.20 -4.42 -24.00
CA VAL A 459 3.10 -3.38 -23.44
C VAL A 459 3.98 -3.87 -22.28
N LEU A 460 3.59 -4.95 -21.60
CA LEU A 460 4.39 -5.60 -20.55
C LEU A 460 5.23 -6.77 -21.08
N GLY A 461 5.12 -7.08 -22.38
CA GLY A 461 5.86 -8.13 -23.06
C GLY A 461 6.68 -7.59 -24.23
N ASP A 462 6.34 -8.04 -25.43
CA ASP A 462 7.02 -7.73 -26.69
C ASP A 462 6.89 -6.26 -27.13
N GLY A 463 5.93 -5.52 -26.59
CA GLY A 463 5.74 -4.11 -26.86
C GLY A 463 6.95 -3.24 -26.47
N ASN A 464 7.59 -3.52 -25.33
CA ASN A 464 8.83 -2.81 -24.95
C ASN A 464 9.94 -3.08 -25.96
N THR A 465 10.15 -4.34 -26.32
CA THR A 465 11.18 -4.75 -27.28
C THR A 465 11.00 -4.03 -28.62
N ALA A 466 9.77 -4.03 -29.14
CA ALA A 466 9.47 -3.39 -30.42
C ALA A 466 9.76 -1.88 -30.41
N VAL A 467 9.45 -1.19 -29.32
CA VAL A 467 9.74 0.25 -29.22
C VAL A 467 11.24 0.51 -29.16
N VAL A 468 11.98 -0.29 -28.40
CA VAL A 468 13.44 -0.15 -28.29
C VAL A 468 14.12 -0.40 -29.64
N GLU A 469 13.71 -1.44 -30.37
CA GLU A 469 14.22 -1.74 -31.71
C GLU A 469 13.94 -0.58 -32.68
N ALA A 470 12.71 -0.05 -32.69
CA ALA A 470 12.36 1.09 -33.55
C ALA A 470 13.17 2.35 -33.21
N LEU A 471 13.45 2.59 -31.92
CA LEU A 471 14.31 3.70 -31.49
C LEU A 471 15.77 3.50 -31.91
N ALA A 472 16.28 2.27 -31.84
CA ALA A 472 17.62 1.93 -32.30
C ALA A 472 17.74 2.12 -33.83
N GLU A 473 16.76 1.66 -34.61
CA GLU A 473 16.71 1.83 -36.07
C GLU A 473 16.63 3.32 -36.47
N SER A 474 15.92 4.14 -35.70
CA SER A 474 15.85 5.60 -35.93
C SER A 474 17.14 6.35 -35.55
N GLY A 475 18.11 5.69 -34.90
CA GLY A 475 19.32 6.32 -34.38
C GLY A 475 19.11 7.19 -33.13
N ALA A 476 17.90 7.20 -32.56
CA ALA A 476 17.56 8.01 -31.39
C ALA A 476 17.94 7.36 -30.05
N LEU A 477 18.15 6.03 -30.02
CA LEU A 477 18.50 5.30 -28.80
C LEU A 477 19.97 5.56 -28.39
N LEU A 478 20.15 6.23 -27.25
CA LEU A 478 21.47 6.50 -26.66
C LEU A 478 21.99 5.26 -25.96
N LEU A 479 21.19 4.72 -25.04
CA LEU A 479 21.53 3.59 -24.17
C LEU A 479 20.26 2.81 -23.80
N GLU A 480 20.43 1.50 -23.62
CA GLU A 480 19.47 0.62 -22.96
C GLU A 480 20.16 -0.07 -21.79
N GLU A 481 19.50 -0.11 -20.62
CA GLU A 481 20.01 -0.81 -19.42
C GLU A 481 18.86 -1.48 -18.64
N GLU A 482 19.20 -2.48 -17.83
CA GLU A 482 18.28 -3.03 -16.84
C GLU A 482 18.24 -2.14 -15.59
N TYR A 483 17.04 -1.81 -15.11
CA TYR A 483 16.84 -0.94 -13.96
C TYR A 483 15.96 -1.59 -12.90
N ALA A 484 16.57 -1.91 -11.75
CA ALA A 484 15.88 -2.51 -10.61
C ALA A 484 15.23 -1.43 -9.75
N HIS A 485 13.91 -1.52 -9.53
CA HIS A 485 13.15 -0.53 -8.76
C HIS A 485 11.84 -1.10 -8.23
N LYS A 486 11.11 -0.32 -7.42
CA LYS A 486 9.79 -0.70 -6.92
C LYS A 486 8.75 -0.44 -8.00
N TYR A 487 7.99 -1.47 -8.36
CA TYR A 487 6.96 -1.38 -9.38
C TYR A 487 5.62 -1.94 -8.86
N PRO A 488 4.47 -1.33 -9.22
CA PRO A 488 3.16 -1.75 -8.73
C PRO A 488 2.65 -3.01 -9.44
N TYR A 489 2.31 -4.02 -8.64
CA TYR A 489 1.72 -5.29 -9.07
C TYR A 489 0.29 -5.41 -8.58
N ASP A 490 -0.55 -6.06 -9.38
CA ASP A 490 -1.91 -6.42 -8.98
C ASP A 490 -1.82 -7.42 -7.82
N TRP A 491 -2.35 -7.05 -6.66
CA TRP A 491 -2.32 -7.89 -5.47
C TRP A 491 -2.97 -9.27 -5.67
N ARG A 492 -3.86 -9.43 -6.66
CA ARG A 492 -4.59 -10.67 -6.97
C ARG A 492 -3.78 -11.59 -7.87
N THR A 493 -3.31 -11.07 -8.99
CA THR A 493 -2.66 -11.88 -10.04
C THR A 493 -1.16 -11.95 -9.87
N LYS A 494 -0.59 -11.09 -9.00
CA LYS A 494 0.87 -10.92 -8.81
C LYS A 494 1.57 -10.62 -10.14
N LYS A 495 0.89 -9.90 -11.03
CA LYS A 495 1.44 -9.43 -12.32
C LYS A 495 1.58 -7.90 -12.32
N PRO A 496 2.51 -7.34 -13.11
CA PRO A 496 2.71 -5.89 -13.19
C PRO A 496 1.44 -5.17 -13.66
N THR A 497 1.22 -3.97 -13.12
CA THR A 497 0.16 -3.05 -13.58
C THR A 497 0.72 -2.01 -14.55
N ILE A 498 -0.15 -1.24 -15.19
CA ILE A 498 0.23 -0.09 -16.01
C ILE A 498 -0.61 1.13 -15.61
N PHE A 499 -0.13 2.32 -15.90
CA PHE A 499 -0.99 3.50 -15.89
C PHE A 499 -1.65 3.66 -17.24
N ARG A 500 -2.97 3.80 -17.25
CA ARG A 500 -3.75 3.96 -18.47
C ARG A 500 -4.88 4.94 -18.26
N ALA A 501 -5.04 5.88 -19.18
CA ALA A 501 -6.11 6.85 -19.12
C ALA A 501 -7.44 6.21 -19.54
N THR A 502 -8.31 6.00 -18.56
CA THR A 502 -9.64 5.42 -18.78
C THR A 502 -10.72 6.42 -18.36
N ALA A 503 -11.89 6.34 -19.00
CA ALA A 503 -13.03 7.16 -18.63
C ALA A 503 -13.67 6.60 -17.36
N GLN A 504 -13.40 7.25 -16.22
CA GLN A 504 -13.88 6.84 -14.91
C GLN A 504 -14.75 7.94 -14.27
N TRP A 505 -15.50 7.54 -13.25
CA TRP A 505 -16.21 8.46 -12.37
C TRP A 505 -15.31 8.82 -11.20
N PHE A 506 -15.17 10.12 -10.94
CA PHE A 506 -14.42 10.67 -9.81
C PHE A 506 -15.38 11.41 -8.89
N ALA A 507 -15.04 11.45 -7.60
CA ALA A 507 -15.80 12.11 -6.55
C ALA A 507 -15.00 13.24 -5.89
#